data_AF-A0A5M3XZA0-F1
#
_entry.id   AF-A0A5M3XZA0-F1
#
_cell.length_a   1.000
_cell.length_b   1.000
_cell.length_c   1.000
_cell.angle_alpha   90.00
_cell.angle_beta   90.00
_cell.angle_gamma   90.00
#
_symmetry.space_group_name_H-M   'P 1'
#
loop_
_entity.id
_entity.type
_entity.pdbx_description
1 polymer ?
#
loop_
_entity_poly.entity_id
_entity_poly.type
_entity_poly.pdbx_seq_one_letter_code
_entity_poly.pdbx_strand_id
1 'polypeptide(L)' 'MAERAVAWLVARGNPRLPYRGTQANDRWLHHRAAALNLRRLINLGLIYINNTWTLMPTIP' A
#
# COMPACT_ATOMS: atom_id res chain seq x y z
N MET A 1 5.94 -0.93 -4.03
CA MET A 1 4.87 -1.79 -3.44
C MET A 1 3.74 -2.08 -4.42
N ALA A 2 3.28 -1.12 -5.23
CA ALA A 2 2.29 -1.37 -6.28
C ALA A 2 2.72 -2.47 -7.25
N GLU A 3 3.96 -2.45 -7.75
CA GLU A 3 4.49 -3.49 -8.65
C GLU A 3 4.50 -4.88 -8.01
N ARG A 4 4.80 -4.97 -6.70
CA ARG A 4 4.75 -6.24 -5.95
C ARG A 4 3.32 -6.71 -5.68
N ALA A 5 2.37 -5.80 -5.49
CA ALA A 5 0.95 -6.13 -5.36
C ALA A 5 0.35 -6.59 -6.68
N VAL A 6 0.72 -5.94 -7.79
CA VAL A 6 0.38 -6.38 -9.15
C VAL A 6 1.05 -7.72 -9.43
N ALA A 7 2.35 -7.88 -9.16
CA ALA A 7 3.05 -9.16 -9.34
C ALA A 7 2.41 -10.30 -8.54
N TRP A 8 1.96 -10.03 -7.30
CA TRP A 8 1.22 -11.01 -6.50
C TRP A 8 -0.15 -11.35 -7.11
N LEU A 9 -0.83 -10.38 -7.71
CA LEU A 9 -2.09 -10.60 -8.43
C LEU A 9 -1.91 -11.42 -9.72
N VAL A 10 -0.84 -11.18 -10.48
CA VAL A 10 -0.58 -11.87 -11.76
C VAL A 10 0.10 -13.23 -11.55
N ALA A 11 0.70 -13.48 -10.38
CA ALA A 11 1.24 -14.78 -10.01
C ALA A 11 0.12 -15.84 -9.99
N ARG A 12 0.35 -16.95 -10.71
CA ARG A 12 -0.64 -18.00 -10.98
C ARG A 12 -1.18 -18.59 -9.66
N GLY A 13 -2.49 -18.44 -9.40
CA GLY A 13 -3.19 -19.02 -8.24
C GLY A 13 -3.82 -18.01 -7.26
N ASN A 14 -3.76 -16.71 -7.55
CA ASN A 14 -4.18 -15.67 -6.61
C ASN A 14 -5.68 -15.29 -6.71
N PRO A 15 -6.34 -14.82 -5.63
CA PRO A 15 -7.75 -14.42 -5.65
C PRO A 15 -8.05 -13.39 -6.73
N ARG A 16 -9.16 -13.62 -7.44
CA ARG A 16 -9.69 -12.71 -8.45
C ARG A 16 -9.95 -11.33 -7.82
N LEU A 17 -9.75 -10.33 -8.64
CA LEU A 17 -10.10 -8.95 -8.33
C LEU A 17 -11.57 -8.85 -7.89
N PRO A 18 -11.88 -8.14 -6.78
CA PRO A 18 -13.21 -8.18 -6.16
C PRO A 18 -14.29 -7.39 -6.93
N TYR A 19 -13.91 -6.45 -7.80
CA TYR A 19 -14.86 -5.61 -8.53
C TYR A 19 -14.98 -6.00 -10.01
N ARG A 20 -16.07 -5.59 -10.65
CA ARG A 20 -16.23 -5.69 -12.11
C ARG A 20 -15.65 -4.45 -12.78
N GLY A 21 -14.87 -4.66 -13.85
CA GLY A 21 -14.29 -3.61 -14.67
C GLY A 21 -12.95 -3.06 -14.14
N THR A 22 -12.15 -2.51 -15.07
CA THR A 22 -10.77 -2.08 -14.79
C THR A 22 -10.71 -0.90 -13.82
N GLN A 23 -11.56 0.12 -13.98
CA GLN A 23 -11.52 1.33 -13.15
C GLN A 23 -11.77 1.06 -11.66
N ALA A 24 -12.75 0.22 -11.33
CA ALA A 24 -13.07 -0.10 -9.94
C ALA A 24 -11.94 -0.89 -9.28
N ASN A 25 -11.31 -1.79 -10.03
CA ASN A 25 -10.18 -2.58 -9.54
C ASN A 25 -8.90 -1.78 -9.41
N ASP A 26 -8.66 -0.83 -10.32
CA ASP A 26 -7.54 0.10 -10.21
C ASP A 26 -7.63 0.92 -8.91
N ARG A 27 -8.80 1.49 -8.62
CA ARG A 27 -9.05 2.22 -7.36
C ARG A 27 -8.82 1.33 -6.14
N TRP A 28 -9.30 0.09 -6.19
CA TRP A 28 -9.09 -0.88 -5.10
C TRP A 28 -7.62 -1.21 -4.87
N LEU A 29 -6.86 -1.47 -5.95
CA LEU A 29 -5.42 -1.74 -5.87
C LEU A 29 -4.66 -0.55 -5.29
N HIS A 30 -4.95 0.65 -5.76
CA HIS A 30 -4.33 1.89 -5.25
C HIS A 30 -4.63 2.09 -3.77
N HIS A 31 -5.89 1.92 -3.35
CA HIS A 31 -6.26 2.08 -1.95
C HIS A 31 -5.59 1.04 -1.04
N ARG A 32 -5.57 -0.23 -1.47
CA ARG A 32 -4.90 -1.32 -0.74
C ARG A 32 -3.39 -1.08 -0.65
N ALA A 33 -2.75 -0.65 -1.74
CA ALA A 33 -1.33 -0.33 -1.75
C ALA A 33 -1.01 0.87 -0.84
N ALA A 34 -1.82 1.92 -0.86
CA ALA A 34 -1.67 3.08 0.01
C ALA A 34 -1.77 2.69 1.49
N ALA A 35 -2.76 1.88 1.88
CA ALA A 35 -2.91 1.39 3.25
C ALA A 35 -1.70 0.57 3.72
N LEU A 36 -1.20 -0.35 2.87
CA LEU A 36 -0.01 -1.14 3.19
C LEU A 36 1.25 -0.25 3.29
N ASN A 37 1.40 0.74 2.40
CA ASN A 37 2.50 1.69 2.45
C ASN A 37 2.44 2.51 3.74
N LEU A 38 1.27 3.05 4.10
CA LEU A 38 1.09 3.80 5.34
C LEU A 38 1.45 2.95 6.57
N ARG A 39 0.97 1.70 6.63
CA ARG A 39 1.33 0.77 7.71
C ARG A 39 2.84 0.53 7.78
N ARG A 40 3.51 0.37 6.64
CA ARG A 40 4.97 0.24 6.58
C ARG A 40 5.66 1.52 7.06
N LEU A 41 5.21 2.70 6.62
CA LEU A 41 5.78 3.98 7.02
C LEU A 41 5.64 4.19 8.53
N ILE A 42 4.48 3.90 9.12
CA ILE A 42 4.26 3.94 10.58
C ILE A 42 5.25 3.04 11.30
N ASN A 43 5.42 1.79 10.85
CA ASN A 43 6.41 0.87 11.43
C ASN A 43 7.86 1.35 11.26
N LEU A 44 8.15 2.20 10.26
CA LEU A 44 9.45 2.80 10.04
C LEU A 44 9.63 4.14 10.76
N GLY A 45 8.69 4.53 11.64
CA GLY A 45 8.77 5.76 12.42
C GLY A 45 8.18 6.98 11.72
N LEU A 46 7.15 6.79 10.88
CA LEU A 46 6.34 7.91 10.39
C LEU A 46 5.63 8.59 11.57
N ILE A 47 5.91 9.86 11.76
CA ILE A 47 5.31 10.71 12.79
C ILE A 47 4.75 11.99 12.17
N TYR A 48 3.82 12.63 12.90
CA TYR A 48 3.24 13.91 12.53
C TYR A 48 3.70 15.00 13.50
N ILE A 49 4.54 15.92 13.03
CA ILE A 49 5.13 17.00 13.82
C ILE A 49 5.07 18.30 13.03
N ASN A 50 4.80 19.43 13.71
CA ASN A 50 4.76 20.76 13.08
C ASN A 50 3.93 20.78 11.78
N ASN A 51 2.74 20.19 11.83
CA ASN A 51 1.83 20.07 10.68
C ASN A 51 2.38 19.30 9.46
N THR A 52 3.45 18.52 9.65
CA THR A 52 4.17 17.83 8.58
C THR A 52 4.38 16.36 8.94
N TRP A 53 4.22 15.47 7.96
CA TRP A 53 4.56 14.07 8.09
C TRP A 53 6.05 13.87 7.87
N THR A 54 6.75 13.32 8.85
CA THR A 54 8.20 13.06 8.81
C THR A 54 8.49 11.61 9.14
N LEU A 55 9.42 10.99 8.41
CA LEU A 55 10.00 9.71 8.79
C LEU A 55 11.14 9.96 9.77
N MET A 56 10.95 9.61 11.03
CA MET A 56 12.03 9.53 11.99
C MET A 56 12.57 8.10 12.01
N PRO A 57 13.89 7.89 11.87
CA PRO A 57 14.44 6.55 12.01
C PRO A 57 14.17 6.05 13.43
N THR A 58 13.45 4.94 13.55
CA THR A 58 13.39 4.20 14.82
C THR A 58 14.81 3.72 15.11
N ILE A 59 15.38 4.20 16.21
CA ILE A 59 16.66 3.71 16.72
C ILE A 59 16.39 2.26 17.17
N PRO A 60 17.20 1.27 16.73
CA PRO A 60 17.01 -0.13 17.13
C PRO A 60 17.17 -0.33 18.64
#